data_AF-A0AAE0ZHA1-F1
#
_entry.id   AF-A0AAE0ZHA1-F1
#
_cell.length_a   1.000
_cell.length_b   1.000
_cell.length_c   1.000
_cell.angle_alpha   90.00
_cell.angle_beta   90.00
_cell.angle_gamma   90.00
#
_symmetry.space_group_name_H-M   'P 1'
#
loop_
_entity.id
_entity.type
_entity.pdbx_description
1 polymer ?
#
loop_
_entity_poly.entity_id
_entity_poly.type
_entity_poly.pdbx_seq_one_letter_code
_entity_poly.pdbx_strand_id
1 'polypeptide(L)'
;MTVDQPLFTLAKKIQWKFPDTHGENKFVVMLGTMRTEKMVLEMLGDWLEGSGWTTALTNSGIASSGVAESFIGVSHLTRTRYYHQVTALALYTLFLRAYDEYLASTTETDQLSLID
;
A
#
# COMPACT_ATOMS: atom_id res chain seq x y z
N MET A 1 -15.92 18.99 -16.82
CA MET A 1 -15.39 17.73 -16.25
C MET A 1 -14.05 17.45 -16.90
N THR A 2 -12.94 17.64 -16.19
CA THR A 2 -11.64 17.09 -16.61
C THR A 2 -11.45 15.78 -15.86
N VAL A 3 -11.89 14.69 -16.48
CA VAL A 3 -11.78 13.33 -15.96
C VAL A 3 -10.96 12.54 -16.98
N ASP A 4 -10.17 11.57 -16.51
CA ASP A 4 -9.53 10.61 -17.38
C ASP A 4 -10.60 9.89 -18.23
N GLN A 5 -10.32 9.77 -19.53
CA GLN A 5 -11.24 9.21 -20.52
C GLN A 5 -11.90 7.86 -20.13
N PRO A 6 -11.19 6.90 -19.50
CA PRO A 6 -11.82 5.64 -19.07
C PRO A 6 -12.80 5.83 -17.90
N LEU A 7 -12.48 6.70 -16.93
CA LEU A 7 -13.36 6.95 -15.79
C LEU A 7 -14.60 7.74 -16.21
N PHE A 8 -14.46 8.72 -17.12
CA PHE A 8 -15.61 9.38 -17.74
C PHE A 8 -16.56 8.38 -18.41
N THR A 9 -15.99 7.41 -19.13
CA THR A 9 -16.76 6.35 -19.79
C THR A 9 -17.52 5.48 -18.76
N LEU A 10 -16.90 5.18 -17.61
CA LEU A 10 -17.56 4.44 -16.53
C LEU A 10 -18.70 5.25 -15.88
N ALA A 11 -18.51 6.56 -15.66
CA ALA A 11 -19.59 7.45 -15.19
C ALA A 11 -20.80 7.35 -16.11
N LYS A 12 -20.58 7.56 -17.41
CA LYS A 12 -21.66 7.59 -18.39
C LYS A 12 -22.39 6.26 -18.44
N LYS A 13 -21.67 5.13 -18.35
CA LYS A 13 -22.29 3.80 -18.23
C LYS A 13 -23.20 3.68 -17.00
N ILE A 14 -22.77 4.18 -15.84
CA ILE A 14 -23.58 4.15 -14.62
C ILE A 14 -24.81 5.06 -14.77
N GLN A 15 -24.64 6.28 -15.30
CA GLN A 15 -25.74 7.21 -15.53
C GLN A 15 -26.79 6.65 -16.50
N TRP A 16 -26.36 6.01 -17.59
CA TRP A 16 -27.27 5.39 -18.56
C TRP A 16 -27.93 4.12 -18.03
N LYS A 17 -27.27 3.38 -17.13
CA LYS A 17 -27.83 2.17 -16.52
C LYS A 17 -28.89 2.50 -15.46
N PHE A 18 -28.78 3.64 -14.79
CA PHE A 18 -29.69 4.05 -13.73
C PHE A 18 -30.19 5.49 -13.92
N PRO A 19 -30.97 5.75 -14.98
CA PRO A 19 -31.39 7.12 -15.34
C PRO A 19 -32.25 7.78 -14.27
N ASP A 20 -33.10 7.02 -13.57
CA ASP A 20 -34.01 7.55 -12.55
C ASP A 20 -33.28 8.01 -11.28
N THR A 21 -32.19 7.34 -10.91
CA THR A 21 -31.43 7.63 -9.68
C THR A 21 -30.15 8.42 -9.92
N HIS A 22 -29.49 8.25 -11.06
CA HIS A 22 -28.19 8.84 -11.40
C HIS A 22 -28.17 9.47 -12.80
N GLY A 23 -29.31 9.96 -13.28
CA GLY A 23 -29.45 10.63 -14.57
C GLY A 23 -28.53 11.85 -14.76
N GLU A 24 -28.48 12.37 -15.99
CA GLU A 24 -27.55 13.43 -16.40
C GLU A 24 -27.74 14.77 -15.67
N ASN A 25 -28.90 14.95 -15.02
CA ASN A 25 -29.21 16.08 -14.16
C ASN A 25 -28.56 16.00 -12.76
N LYS A 26 -27.82 14.92 -12.45
CA LYS A 26 -27.13 14.74 -11.18
C LYS A 26 -25.62 14.71 -11.38
N PHE A 27 -24.90 15.39 -10.48
CA PHE A 27 -23.45 15.44 -10.49
C PHE A 27 -22.85 14.11 -10.01
N VAL A 28 -22.04 13.48 -10.86
CA VAL A 28 -21.22 12.32 -10.49
C VAL A 28 -19.80 12.80 -10.27
N VAL A 29 -19.37 12.84 -9.01
CA VAL A 29 -17.99 13.12 -8.63
C VAL A 29 -17.24 11.79 -8.55
N MET A 30 -16.34 11.55 -9.50
CA MET A 30 -15.42 10.42 -9.41
C MET A 30 -14.01 10.92 -9.14
N LEU A 31 -13.48 10.49 -8.00
CA LEU A 31 -12.07 10.64 -7.68
C LEU A 31 -11.31 9.61 -8.52
N GLY A 32 -10.52 10.09 -9.47
CA GLY A 32 -9.68 9.21 -10.30
C GLY A 32 -8.71 8.40 -9.44
N THR A 33 -8.47 7.16 -9.87
CA THR A 33 -7.61 6.19 -9.15
C THR A 33 -6.22 6.77 -8.88
N MET A 34 -5.69 7.63 -9.76
CA MET A 34 -4.39 8.28 -9.58
C MET A 34 -4.32 9.21 -8.36
N ARG A 35 -5.39 9.97 -8.03
CA ARG A 35 -5.37 10.88 -6.87
C ARG A 35 -5.62 10.13 -5.56
N THR A 36 -6.56 9.19 -5.55
CA THR A 36 -6.82 8.36 -4.37
C THR A 36 -5.62 7.47 -4.04
N GLU A 37 -4.98 6.89 -5.06
CA GLU A 37 -3.78 6.09 -4.86
C GLU A 37 -2.61 6.93 -4.38
N LYS A 38 -2.39 8.12 -4.97
CA LYS A 38 -1.35 9.04 -4.50
C LYS A 38 -1.56 9.38 -3.02
N MET A 39 -2.79 9.73 -2.64
CA MET A 39 -3.14 10.04 -1.25
C MET A 39 -2.87 8.86 -0.30
N VAL A 40 -3.23 7.64 -0.69
CA VAL A 40 -2.95 6.43 0.13
C VAL A 40 -1.45 6.19 0.25
N LEU A 41 -0.70 6.36 -0.83
CA LEU A 41 0.76 6.21 -0.81
C LEU A 41 1.43 7.33 0.00
N GLU A 42 0.89 8.55 -0.02
CA GLU A 42 1.38 9.67 0.82
C GLU A 42 1.11 9.36 2.30
N MET A 43 -0.09 8.88 2.65
CA MET A 43 -0.39 8.44 4.02
C MET A 43 0.55 7.31 4.50
N LEU A 44 0.88 6.37 3.61
CA LEU A 44 1.85 5.31 3.91
C LEU A 44 3.27 5.84 4.02
N GLY A 45 3.62 6.84 3.19
CA GLY A 45 4.89 7.56 3.26
C GLY A 45 5.05 8.26 4.60
N ASP A 46 4.07 9.07 5.00
CA ASP A 46 4.04 9.78 6.29
C ASP A 46 4.14 8.80 7.48
N TRP A 47 3.48 7.64 7.39
CA TRP A 47 3.58 6.61 8.44
C TRP A 47 4.96 5.96 8.52
N LEU A 48 5.65 5.82 7.37
CA LEU A 48 7.00 5.26 7.30
C LEU A 48 8.09 6.31 7.53
N GLU A 49 7.75 7.60 7.53
CA GLU A 49 8.68 8.68 7.83
C GLU A 49 9.22 8.54 9.25
N GLY A 50 10.54 8.60 9.41
CA GLY A 50 11.19 8.41 10.71
C GLY A 50 11.24 6.96 11.24
N SER A 51 10.59 5.99 10.57
CA SER A 51 10.64 4.56 10.96
C SER A 51 11.98 3.88 10.65
N GLY A 52 12.90 4.57 9.96
CA GLY A 52 14.13 3.99 9.41
C GLY A 52 13.91 3.25 8.09
N TRP A 53 12.69 3.23 7.54
CA TRP A 53 12.39 2.58 6.25
C TRP A 53 13.28 3.05 5.10
N THR A 54 13.47 4.37 4.94
CA THR A 54 14.34 4.92 3.87
C THR A 54 15.79 4.44 4.05
N THR A 55 16.26 4.35 5.29
CA THR A 55 17.60 3.83 5.62
C THR A 55 17.72 2.32 5.33
N ALA A 56 16.69 1.53 5.60
CA ALA A 56 16.67 0.12 5.23
C ALA A 56 16.69 -0.07 3.70
N LEU A 57 15.99 0.79 2.96
CA LEU A 57 15.98 0.79 1.50
C LEU A 57 17.35 1.17 0.91
N THR A 58 18.06 2.11 1.53
CA THR A 58 19.42 2.47 1.12
C THR A 58 20.44 1.38 1.45
N ASN A 59 20.34 0.81 2.65
CA ASN A 59 21.28 -0.22 3.10
C ASN A 59 21.13 -1.53 2.33
N SER A 60 19.93 -1.82 1.83
CA SER A 60 19.69 -2.97 0.94
C SER A 60 20.23 -2.78 -0.48
N GLY A 61 20.68 -1.56 -0.85
CA GLY A 61 21.21 -1.25 -2.18
C GLY A 61 20.16 -1.18 -3.29
N ILE A 62 18.86 -1.28 -2.97
CA ILE A 62 17.76 -1.29 -3.95
C ILE A 62 17.37 0.15 -4.37
N ALA A 63 17.71 1.15 -3.55
CA ALA A 63 17.53 2.56 -3.84
C ALA A 63 18.70 3.39 -3.29
N SER A 64 19.07 4.47 -3.99
CA SER A 64 19.96 5.49 -3.42
C SER A 64 19.20 6.34 -2.39
N SER A 65 19.91 7.04 -1.51
CA SER A 65 19.29 7.88 -0.46
C SER A 65 18.28 8.87 -1.01
N GLY A 66 18.61 9.63 -2.06
CA GLY A 66 17.67 10.56 -2.68
C GLY A 66 16.45 9.88 -3.33
N VAL A 67 16.60 8.64 -3.80
CA VAL A 67 15.48 7.88 -4.37
C VAL A 67 14.58 7.31 -3.28
N ALA A 68 15.15 6.81 -2.18
CA ALA A 68 14.40 6.29 -1.04
C ALA A 68 13.54 7.39 -0.41
N GLU A 69 14.11 8.58 -0.22
CA GLU A 69 13.37 9.75 0.28
C GLU A 69 12.26 10.19 -0.69
N SER A 70 12.45 10.01 -2.00
CA SER A 70 11.42 10.37 -2.99
C SER A 70 10.13 9.54 -2.89
N PHE A 71 10.17 8.38 -2.20
CA PHE A 71 9.01 7.52 -1.99
C PHE A 71 8.12 8.00 -0.86
N ILE A 72 8.66 8.69 0.15
CA ILE A 72 7.86 9.32 1.21
C ILE A 72 6.92 10.36 0.59
N GLY A 73 7.45 11.25 -0.26
CA GLY A 73 6.67 12.28 -0.96
C GLY A 73 5.99 11.81 -2.26
N VAL A 74 5.97 10.50 -2.55
CA VAL A 74 5.34 9.89 -3.74
C VAL A 74 5.66 10.64 -5.05
N SER A 75 6.96 10.90 -5.29
CA SER A 75 7.42 11.64 -6.48
C SER A 75 7.11 10.89 -7.79
N HIS A 76 7.08 9.56 -7.72
CA HIS A 76 6.75 8.68 -8.85
C HIS A 76 5.80 7.57 -8.39
N LEU A 77 4.52 7.65 -8.77
CA LEU A 77 3.48 6.72 -8.30
C LEU A 77 3.82 5.26 -8.54
N THR A 78 4.10 4.87 -9.79
CA THR A 78 4.38 3.47 -10.14
C THR A 78 5.58 2.91 -9.37
N ARG A 79 6.62 3.72 -9.22
CA ARG A 79 7.84 3.32 -8.52
C ARG A 79 7.57 3.19 -7.02
N THR A 80 6.96 4.20 -6.43
CA THR A 80 6.59 4.22 -5.00
C THR A 80 5.72 3.02 -4.65
N ARG A 81 4.66 2.75 -5.44
CA ARG A 81 3.80 1.57 -5.29
C ARG A 81 4.61 0.28 -5.25
N TYR A 82 5.51 0.08 -6.21
CA TYR A 82 6.36 -1.11 -6.27
C TYR A 82 7.20 -1.29 -4.99
N TYR A 83 7.83 -0.22 -4.50
CA TYR A 83 8.66 -0.32 -3.28
C TYR A 83 7.82 -0.53 -2.01
N HIS A 84 6.62 0.04 -1.89
CA HIS A 84 5.70 -0.29 -0.80
C HIS A 84 5.25 -1.77 -0.87
N GLN A 85 5.01 -2.32 -2.06
CA GLN A 85 4.67 -3.75 -2.23
C GLN A 85 5.83 -4.66 -1.83
N VAL A 86 7.05 -4.36 -2.27
CA VAL A 86 8.26 -5.10 -1.86
C VAL A 86 8.44 -5.05 -0.35
N THR A 87 8.23 -3.88 0.26
CA THR A 87 8.33 -3.72 1.72
C THR A 87 7.27 -4.55 2.44
N ALA A 88 6.02 -4.52 1.99
CA ALA A 88 4.94 -5.30 2.59
C ALA A 88 5.23 -6.81 2.51
N LEU A 89 5.74 -7.30 1.37
CA LEU A 89 6.14 -8.69 1.22
C LEU A 89 7.30 -9.06 2.14
N ALA A 90 8.33 -8.21 2.23
CA ALA A 90 9.47 -8.44 3.12
C ALA A 90 9.03 -8.52 4.59
N LEU A 91 8.20 -7.57 5.03
CA LEU A 91 7.64 -7.56 6.39
C LEU A 91 6.79 -8.80 6.66
N TYR A 92 5.96 -9.22 5.71
CA TYR A 92 5.15 -10.42 5.84
C TYR A 92 6.01 -11.68 5.97
N THR A 93 7.07 -11.81 5.18
CA THR A 93 8.02 -12.93 5.32
C THR A 93 8.72 -12.92 6.67
N LEU A 94 9.16 -11.75 7.16
CA LEU A 94 9.77 -11.62 8.49
C LEU A 94 8.78 -11.98 9.60
N PHE A 95 7.52 -11.56 9.46
CA PHE A 95 6.44 -11.87 10.40
C PHE A 95 6.19 -13.38 10.48
N LEU A 96 6.11 -14.08 9.34
CA LEU A 96 5.94 -15.53 9.32
C LEU A 96 7.11 -16.24 10.01
N ARG A 97 8.34 -15.81 9.74
CA ARG A 97 9.53 -16.39 10.39
C ARG A 97 9.52 -16.20 11.90
N ALA A 98 9.18 -15.01 12.37
CA ALA A 98 9.06 -14.72 13.80
C ALA A 98 7.95 -15.56 14.45
N TYR A 99 6.86 -15.80 13.74
CA TYR A 99 5.76 -16.65 14.21
C TYR A 99 6.16 -18.12 14.30
N ASP A 100 6.90 -18.64 13.31
CA ASP A 100 7.42 -20.01 13.34
C ASP A 100 8.41 -20.21 14.51
N GLU A 101 9.29 -19.23 14.75
CA GLU A 101 10.21 -19.22 15.90
C GLU A 101 9.43 -19.22 17.24
N TYR A 102 8.36 -18.43 17.33
CA TYR A 102 7.49 -18.41 18.50
C TYR A 102 6.82 -19.77 18.76
N LEU A 103 6.28 -20.42 17.71
CA LEU A 103 5.68 -21.74 17.83
C LEU A 103 6.70 -22.81 18.27
N ALA A 104 7.91 -22.77 17.73
CA ALA A 104 8.99 -23.67 18.13
C ALA A 104 9.33 -23.50 19.61
N SER A 105 9.49 -22.26 20.08
CA SER A 105 9.76 -21.97 21.49
C SER A 105 8.64 -22.46 22.42
N THR A 106 7.38 -22.29 22.03
CA THR A 106 6.22 -22.74 22.82
C THR A 106 6.22 -24.28 22.95
N THR A 107 6.50 -24.98 21.86
CA THR A 107 6.56 -26.45 21.82
C THR A 107 7.68 -27.01 22.71
N GLU A 108 8.84 -26.35 22.76
CA GLU A 108 9.94 -26.73 23.66
C GLU A 108 9.58 -26.53 25.14
N THR A 109 8.89 -25.44 25.50
CA THR A 109 8.39 -25.22 26.87
C THR A 109 7.36 -26.27 27.31
N ASP A 110 6.44 -26.67 26.43
CA ASP A 110 5.44 -27.70 26.75
C ASP A 110 6.09 -29.08 26.97
N GLN A 111 7.14 -29.43 26.19
CA GLN A 111 7.88 -30.68 26.38
C GLN A 111 8.65 -30.72 27.71
N LEU A 112 9.21 -29.59 28.15
CA LEU A 112 9.88 -29.47 29.45
C LEU A 112 8.91 -29.59 30.63
N SER A 113 7.66 -29.14 30.47
CA SER A 113 6.63 -29.21 31.52
C SER A 113 6.02 -30.61 31.74
N LEU A 114 6.28 -31.56 30.84
CA LEU A 114 5.79 -32.95 30.89
C LEU A 114 6.81 -33.95 31.49
N ILE A 115 8.01 -33.48 31.86
CA ILE A 115 9.10 -34.29 32.40
C ILE A 115 9.25 -34.12 33.92
N ASP A 116 8.51 -33.17 34.53
CA ASP A 116 8.35 -32.99 35.99
C ASP A 116 7.04 -33.62 36.50
#